data_AF-A0A1Q6Z6X8-F1
#
_entry.id   AF-A0A1Q6Z6X8-F1
#
_cell.length_a   1.000
_cell.length_b   1.000
_cell.length_c   1.000
_cell.angle_alpha   90.00
_cell.angle_beta   90.00
_cell.angle_gamma   90.00
#
_symmetry.space_group_name_H-M   'P 1'
#
loop_
_entity.id
_entity.type
_entity.pdbx_description
1 polymer ?
#
loop_
_entity_poly.entity_id
_entity_poly.type
_entity_poly.pdbx_seq_one_letter_code
_entity_poly.pdbx_strand_id
1 'polypeptide(L)'
;MTVLADGEFGDYRRGVFRYYEEKRYNEALAVAREAFRRFPESDAMTSFWIACLQNRLGNHDEAIQTLQSAVGRGIWWPTGTLQDSDLDSIRDSPDFRTIEEECKRLQQQAPKIGKPELMVRVPTDYSDGRDYPALVVFHARYGERPEISAEEWLPVASTGTILAAPWSSQMYASDGRCWDDPEVSERDVKWTFEQLGARYRLNPERLVLGGFSQGGALSIYSALKRVVAEGGDNHRREGSLLSQDRATVCVDGGEGS
;
A
#
# COMPACT_ATOMS: atom_id res chain seq x y z
N MET A 1 0.30 -12.29 14.55
CA MET A 1 1.60 -11.60 14.39
C MET A 1 2.45 -12.52 13.54
N THR A 2 2.52 -12.25 12.24
CA THR A 2 3.40 -13.03 11.35
C THR A 2 4.68 -12.22 11.28
N VAL A 3 5.75 -12.75 11.87
CA VAL A 3 7.10 -12.24 11.61
C VAL A 3 7.51 -12.90 10.30
N LEU A 4 7.25 -12.23 9.17
CA LEU A 4 7.85 -12.59 7.89
C LEU A 4 9.05 -11.67 7.68
N ALA A 5 10.11 -12.23 7.11
CA ALA A 5 11.38 -11.56 6.88
C ALA A 5 11.17 -10.30 6.03
N ASP A 6 11.11 -9.16 6.71
CA ASP A 6 10.95 -7.84 6.13
C ASP A 6 12.17 -7.53 5.24
N GLY A 7 12.03 -7.77 3.94
CA GLY A 7 13.06 -7.49 2.93
C GLY A 7 12.99 -8.37 1.68
N GLU A 8 12.54 -9.63 1.79
CA GLU A 8 12.67 -10.53 0.63
C GLU A 8 11.76 -10.16 -0.55
N PHE A 9 10.47 -9.89 -0.35
CA PHE A 9 9.57 -9.60 -1.49
C PHE A 9 9.91 -8.29 -2.21
N GLY A 10 10.34 -7.27 -1.46
CA GLY A 10 10.78 -5.98 -2.03
C GLY A 10 11.95 -6.15 -3.01
N ASP A 11 12.88 -7.07 -2.72
CA ASP A 11 13.99 -7.40 -3.62
C ASP A 11 13.50 -8.05 -4.92
N TYR A 12 12.51 -8.95 -4.85
CA TYR A 12 11.88 -9.52 -6.05
C TYR A 12 11.18 -8.46 -6.87
N ARG A 13 10.41 -7.57 -6.24
CA ARG A 13 9.72 -6.45 -6.89
C ARG A 13 10.71 -5.56 -7.64
N ARG A 14 11.76 -5.09 -6.97
CA ARG A 14 12.86 -4.33 -7.60
C ARG A 14 13.50 -5.11 -8.75
N GLY A 15 13.73 -6.40 -8.56
CA GLY A 15 14.30 -7.28 -9.58
C GLY A 15 13.44 -7.33 -10.85
N VAL A 16 12.12 -7.53 -10.70
CA VAL A 16 11.16 -7.53 -11.81
C VAL A 16 11.20 -6.20 -12.56
N PHE A 17 11.02 -5.08 -11.85
CA PHE A 17 10.95 -3.76 -12.49
C PHE A 17 12.26 -3.35 -13.15
N ARG A 18 13.41 -3.59 -12.51
CA ARG A 18 14.71 -3.33 -13.12
C ARG A 18 14.90 -4.10 -14.43
N TYR A 19 14.61 -5.41 -14.44
CA TYR A 19 14.73 -6.20 -15.67
C TYR A 19 13.70 -5.78 -16.73
N TYR A 20 12.51 -5.37 -16.31
CA TYR A 20 11.49 -4.85 -17.20
C TYR A 20 11.92 -3.56 -17.90
N GLU A 21 12.46 -2.59 -17.16
CA GLU A 21 13.01 -1.33 -17.67
C GLU A 21 14.17 -1.56 -18.64
N GLU A 22 15.04 -2.54 -18.32
CA GLU A 22 16.13 -3.00 -19.20
C GLU A 22 15.62 -3.80 -20.42
N LYS A 23 14.30 -4.01 -20.56
CA LYS A 23 13.64 -4.84 -21.60
C LYS A 23 14.07 -6.31 -21.60
N ARG A 24 14.57 -6.78 -20.48
CA ARG A 24 15.01 -8.16 -20.23
C ARG A 24 13.85 -8.98 -19.70
N TYR A 25 12.83 -9.14 -20.53
CA TYR A 25 11.55 -9.71 -20.12
C TYR A 25 11.63 -11.18 -19.69
N ASN A 26 12.57 -11.95 -20.23
CA ASN A 26 12.79 -13.34 -19.79
C ASN A 26 13.29 -13.40 -18.35
N GLU A 27 14.25 -12.55 -17.99
CA GLU A 27 14.76 -12.45 -16.61
C GLU A 27 13.72 -11.90 -15.66
N ALA A 28 12.99 -10.85 -16.05
CA ALA A 28 11.86 -10.34 -15.27
C ALA A 28 10.82 -11.44 -15.00
N LEU A 29 10.48 -12.24 -16.03
CA LEU A 29 9.52 -13.34 -15.91
C LEU A 29 10.02 -14.43 -14.96
N ALA A 30 11.31 -14.75 -15.00
CA ALA A 30 11.90 -15.71 -14.08
C ALA A 30 11.82 -15.24 -12.62
N VAL A 31 12.11 -13.95 -12.37
CA VAL A 31 12.00 -13.35 -11.03
C VAL A 31 10.53 -13.32 -10.58
N ALA A 32 9.60 -12.93 -11.45
CA ALA A 32 8.17 -12.90 -11.12
C ALA A 32 7.62 -14.30 -10.77
N ARG A 33 8.04 -15.34 -11.49
CA ARG A 33 7.67 -16.74 -11.20
C ARG A 33 8.24 -17.26 -9.89
N GLU A 34 9.47 -16.88 -9.54
CA GLU A 34 10.04 -17.21 -8.23
C GLU A 34 9.26 -16.48 -7.12
N ALA A 35 8.95 -15.20 -7.32
CA ALA A 35 8.16 -14.42 -6.37
C ALA A 35 6.78 -15.05 -6.13
N PHE A 36 6.08 -15.43 -7.20
CA PHE A 36 4.79 -16.14 -7.13
C PHE A 36 4.87 -17.42 -6.29
N ARG A 37 5.96 -18.19 -6.39
CA ARG A 37 6.16 -19.42 -5.61
C ARG A 37 6.50 -19.17 -4.15
N ARG A 38 7.29 -18.13 -3.86
CA ARG A 38 7.77 -17.83 -2.50
C ARG A 38 6.77 -17.03 -1.67
N PHE A 39 5.96 -16.20 -2.33
CA PHE A 39 5.04 -15.25 -1.69
C PHE A 39 3.62 -15.47 -2.21
N PRO A 40 2.96 -16.59 -1.84
CA PRO A 40 1.58 -16.87 -2.27
C PRO A 40 0.58 -15.79 -1.83
N GLU A 41 0.90 -15.00 -0.82
CA GLU A 41 0.11 -13.85 -0.38
C GLU A 41 0.10 -12.68 -1.36
N SER A 42 1.03 -12.67 -2.33
CA SER A 42 1.18 -11.69 -3.40
C SER A 42 0.73 -12.26 -4.76
N ASP A 43 -0.17 -13.26 -4.76
CA ASP A 43 -0.64 -13.94 -5.97
C ASP A 43 -1.20 -12.96 -7.01
N ALA A 44 -2.07 -12.03 -6.61
CA ALA A 44 -2.69 -11.09 -7.55
C ALA A 44 -1.64 -10.23 -8.28
N MET A 45 -0.71 -9.62 -7.55
CA MET A 45 0.40 -8.85 -8.10
C MET A 45 1.30 -9.70 -9.01
N THR A 46 1.76 -10.85 -8.52
CA THR A 46 2.73 -11.68 -9.26
C THR A 46 2.11 -12.37 -10.46
N SER A 47 0.86 -12.84 -10.39
CA SER A 47 0.11 -13.35 -11.54
C SER A 47 -0.06 -12.29 -12.63
N PHE A 48 -0.33 -11.04 -12.24
CA PHE A 48 -0.45 -9.94 -13.19
C PHE A 48 0.88 -9.65 -13.88
N TRP A 49 1.99 -9.54 -13.12
CA TRP A 49 3.33 -9.37 -13.69
C TRP A 49 3.70 -10.49 -14.65
N ILE A 50 3.45 -11.75 -14.27
CA ILE A 50 3.73 -12.92 -15.10
C ILE A 50 2.97 -12.82 -16.43
N ALA A 51 1.67 -12.48 -16.39
CA ALA A 51 0.85 -12.34 -17.60
C ALA A 51 1.33 -11.21 -18.51
N CYS A 52 1.63 -10.02 -17.96
CA CYS A 52 2.20 -8.91 -18.72
C CYS A 52 3.51 -9.32 -19.40
N LEU A 53 4.43 -9.94 -18.65
CA LEU A 53 5.74 -10.36 -19.16
C LEU A 53 5.63 -11.48 -20.20
N GLN A 54 4.72 -12.44 -20.03
CA GLN A 54 4.41 -13.45 -21.05
C GLN A 54 3.90 -12.80 -22.33
N ASN A 55 2.95 -11.86 -22.22
CA ASN A 55 2.40 -11.18 -23.38
C ASN A 55 3.46 -10.36 -24.11
N ARG A 56 4.33 -9.66 -23.38
CA ARG A 56 5.48 -8.91 -23.94
C ARG A 56 6.52 -9.78 -24.63
N LEU A 57 6.58 -11.06 -24.30
CA LEU A 57 7.41 -12.06 -24.97
C LEU A 57 6.71 -12.74 -26.17
N GLY A 58 5.46 -12.38 -26.47
CA GLY A 58 4.65 -12.99 -27.53
C GLY A 58 3.95 -14.30 -27.12
N ASN A 59 4.04 -14.69 -25.84
CA ASN A 59 3.42 -15.89 -25.28
C ASN A 59 1.98 -15.59 -24.87
N HIS A 60 1.14 -15.25 -25.85
CA HIS A 60 -0.21 -14.71 -25.64
C HIS A 60 -1.14 -15.72 -24.95
N ASP A 61 -1.11 -16.98 -25.38
CA ASP A 61 -1.95 -18.05 -24.83
C ASP A 61 -1.59 -18.30 -23.35
N GLU A 62 -0.30 -18.29 -23.01
CA GLU A 62 0.16 -18.45 -21.63
C GLU A 62 -0.20 -17.24 -20.76
N ALA A 63 -0.19 -16.02 -21.31
CA ALA A 63 -0.63 -14.83 -20.60
C ALA A 63 -2.13 -14.91 -20.25
N ILE A 64 -2.96 -15.29 -21.22
CA ILE A 64 -4.40 -15.54 -21.03
C ILE A 64 -4.61 -16.64 -19.98
N GLN A 65 -3.92 -17.77 -20.10
CA GLN A 65 -4.05 -18.88 -19.16
C GLN A 65 -3.66 -18.47 -17.73
N THR A 66 -2.63 -17.64 -17.57
CA THR A 66 -2.20 -17.13 -16.26
C THR A 66 -3.30 -16.28 -15.62
N LEU A 67 -3.86 -15.33 -16.37
CA LEU A 67 -4.96 -14.48 -15.89
C LEU A 67 -6.22 -15.31 -15.59
N GLN A 68 -6.63 -16.20 -16.49
CA GLN A 68 -7.78 -17.10 -16.28
C GLN A 68 -7.59 -17.96 -15.02
N SER A 69 -6.40 -18.50 -14.82
CA SER A 69 -6.10 -19.33 -13.64
C SER A 69 -6.19 -18.53 -12.34
N ALA A 70 -5.67 -17.29 -12.34
CA ALA A 70 -5.74 -16.39 -11.19
C ALA A 70 -7.19 -16.02 -10.87
N VAL A 71 -7.96 -15.64 -11.88
CA VAL A 71 -9.39 -15.36 -11.73
C VAL A 71 -10.16 -16.59 -11.23
N GLY A 72 -9.81 -17.78 -11.69
CA GLY A 72 -10.37 -19.04 -11.18
C GLY A 72 -10.06 -19.30 -9.69
N ARG A 73 -9.01 -18.69 -9.13
CA ARG A 73 -8.70 -18.67 -7.69
C ARG A 73 -9.44 -17.56 -6.91
N GLY A 74 -10.29 -16.79 -7.58
CA GLY A 74 -11.03 -15.66 -7.00
C GLY A 74 -10.26 -14.34 -6.99
N ILE A 75 -9.14 -14.27 -7.71
CA ILE A 75 -8.38 -13.02 -7.87
C ILE A 75 -9.08 -12.14 -8.90
N TRP A 76 -9.07 -10.84 -8.61
CA TRP A 76 -9.59 -9.84 -9.52
C TRP A 76 -8.74 -8.58 -9.45
N TRP A 77 -8.66 -7.93 -10.61
CA TRP A 77 -8.02 -6.63 -10.78
C TRP A 77 -9.05 -5.59 -11.23
N PRO A 78 -8.89 -4.32 -10.82
CA PRO A 78 -9.68 -3.23 -11.36
C PRO A 78 -9.57 -3.17 -12.87
N THR A 79 -10.65 -2.72 -13.54
CA THR A 79 -10.63 -2.56 -15.01
C THR A 79 -9.47 -1.69 -15.48
N GLY A 80 -9.13 -0.62 -14.76
CA GLY A 80 -7.99 0.24 -15.10
C GLY A 80 -6.64 -0.50 -15.12
N THR A 81 -6.45 -1.49 -14.24
CA THR A 81 -5.24 -2.33 -14.22
C THR A 81 -5.20 -3.27 -15.42
N LEU A 82 -6.34 -3.84 -15.83
CA LEU A 82 -6.43 -4.64 -17.06
C LEU A 82 -6.25 -3.81 -18.35
N GLN A 83 -6.27 -2.48 -18.26
CA GLN A 83 -5.94 -1.57 -19.36
C GLN A 83 -4.43 -1.30 -19.51
N ASP A 84 -3.58 -2.01 -18.79
CA ASP A 84 -2.13 -1.93 -18.98
C ASP A 84 -1.73 -2.24 -20.43
N SER A 85 -0.87 -1.40 -21.01
CA SER A 85 -0.40 -1.53 -22.39
C SER A 85 0.33 -2.84 -22.65
N ASP A 86 0.90 -3.45 -21.61
CA ASP A 86 1.53 -4.75 -21.73
C ASP A 86 0.56 -5.86 -22.14
N LEU A 87 -0.75 -5.63 -22.04
CA LEU A 87 -1.80 -6.58 -22.40
C LEU A 87 -2.49 -6.24 -23.74
N ASP A 88 -2.04 -5.20 -24.46
CA ASP A 88 -2.70 -4.72 -25.68
C ASP A 88 -2.86 -5.82 -26.74
N SER A 89 -1.85 -6.68 -26.92
CA SER A 89 -1.87 -7.75 -27.93
C SER A 89 -2.93 -8.83 -27.70
N ILE A 90 -3.45 -8.97 -26.48
CA ILE A 90 -4.52 -9.93 -26.13
C ILE A 90 -5.86 -9.26 -25.82
N ARG A 91 -5.91 -7.93 -25.74
CA ARG A 91 -7.06 -7.14 -25.27
C ARG A 91 -8.37 -7.46 -25.99
N ASP A 92 -8.32 -7.61 -27.31
CA ASP A 92 -9.52 -7.83 -28.14
C ASP A 92 -9.94 -9.30 -28.23
N SER A 93 -9.16 -10.21 -27.64
CA SER A 93 -9.50 -11.64 -27.66
C SER A 93 -10.80 -11.92 -26.88
N PRO A 94 -11.59 -12.92 -27.30
CA PRO A 94 -12.75 -13.36 -26.54
C PRO A 94 -12.39 -13.80 -25.11
N ASP A 95 -11.25 -14.48 -24.95
CA ASP A 95 -10.82 -15.00 -23.64
C ASP A 95 -10.44 -13.89 -22.67
N PHE A 96 -9.77 -12.83 -23.14
CA PHE A 96 -9.46 -11.67 -22.31
C PHE A 96 -10.72 -10.93 -21.88
N ARG A 97 -11.73 -10.82 -22.76
CA ARG A 97 -13.03 -10.24 -22.39
C ARG A 97 -13.72 -11.05 -21.29
N THR A 98 -13.65 -12.38 -21.34
CA THR A 98 -14.17 -13.22 -20.25
C THR A 98 -13.42 -12.98 -18.93
N ILE A 99 -12.10 -12.80 -18.96
CA ILE A 99 -11.31 -12.42 -17.77
C ILE A 99 -11.79 -11.08 -17.19
N GLU A 100 -12.01 -10.06 -18.04
CA GLU A 100 -12.49 -8.74 -17.59
C GLU A 100 -13.89 -8.80 -16.96
N GLU A 101 -14.81 -9.53 -17.58
CA GLU A 101 -16.17 -9.74 -17.07
C GLU A 101 -16.15 -10.42 -15.71
N GLU A 102 -15.30 -11.43 -15.56
CA GLU A 102 -15.19 -12.18 -14.31
C GLU A 102 -14.49 -11.36 -13.21
N CYS A 103 -13.48 -10.56 -13.54
CA CYS A 103 -12.91 -9.58 -12.60
C CYS A 103 -13.96 -8.58 -12.11
N LYS A 104 -14.81 -8.06 -13.02
CA LYS A 104 -15.93 -7.17 -12.64
C LYS A 104 -16.93 -7.87 -11.73
N ARG A 105 -17.27 -9.14 -12.02
CA ARG A 105 -18.17 -9.94 -11.20
C ARG A 105 -17.60 -10.15 -9.79
N LEU A 106 -16.33 -10.54 -9.69
CA LEU A 106 -15.64 -10.72 -8.41
C LEU A 106 -15.54 -9.41 -7.62
N GLN A 107 -15.19 -8.31 -8.28
CA GLN A 107 -15.17 -6.98 -7.65
C GLN A 107 -16.54 -6.59 -7.06
N GLN A 108 -17.63 -6.88 -7.77
CA GLN A 108 -18.99 -6.58 -7.29
C GLN A 108 -19.39 -7.43 -6.08
N GLN A 109 -18.84 -8.63 -5.94
CA GLN A 109 -19.10 -9.53 -4.83
C GLN A 109 -18.19 -9.30 -3.63
N ALA A 110 -17.01 -8.73 -3.85
CA ALA A 110 -16.06 -8.42 -2.80
C ALA A 110 -16.67 -7.39 -1.82
N PRO A 111 -16.42 -7.53 -0.50
CA PRO A 111 -16.79 -6.49 0.45
C PRO A 111 -16.04 -5.20 0.07
N LYS A 112 -16.74 -4.07 0.02
CA LYS A 112 -16.10 -2.77 -0.29
C LYS A 112 -15.23 -2.28 0.86
N ILE A 113 -15.64 -2.57 2.09
CA ILE A 113 -14.97 -2.16 3.32
C ILE A 113 -14.58 -3.42 4.09
N GLY A 114 -13.27 -3.63 4.25
CA GLY A 114 -12.66 -4.66 5.07
C GLY A 114 -12.28 -4.13 6.45
N LYS A 115 -11.26 -4.75 7.05
CA LYS A 115 -10.63 -4.28 8.29
C LYS A 115 -9.35 -3.53 7.92
N PRO A 116 -9.09 -2.33 8.48
CA PRO A 116 -7.82 -1.66 8.26
C PRO A 116 -6.68 -2.44 8.94
N GLU A 117 -5.49 -2.31 8.38
CA GLU A 117 -4.26 -2.89 8.94
C GLU A 117 -3.24 -1.80 9.22
N LEU A 118 -2.25 -2.09 10.06
CA LEU A 118 -1.24 -1.12 10.45
C LEU A 118 0.09 -1.82 10.64
N MET A 119 1.08 -1.45 9.83
CA MET A 119 2.47 -1.77 10.10
C MET A 119 3.09 -0.67 10.95
N VAL A 120 3.85 -1.06 11.96
CA VAL A 120 4.67 -0.15 12.76
C VAL A 120 6.11 -0.65 12.80
N ARG A 121 7.06 0.24 12.55
CA ARG A 121 8.49 0.04 12.82
C ARG A 121 8.92 1.01 13.89
N VAL A 122 9.51 0.46 14.95
CA VAL A 122 10.07 1.25 16.04
C VAL A 122 11.57 1.44 15.82
N PRO A 123 12.17 2.52 16.37
CA PRO A 123 13.61 2.69 16.38
C PRO A 123 14.35 1.54 17.07
N THR A 124 15.62 1.34 16.71
CA THR A 124 16.47 0.32 17.35
C THR A 124 16.74 0.59 18.82
N ASP A 125 16.69 1.86 19.25
CA ASP A 125 16.81 2.31 20.64
C ASP A 125 15.45 2.43 21.35
N TYR A 126 14.39 1.82 20.82
CA TYR A 126 13.06 1.92 21.40
C TYR A 126 13.03 1.43 22.86
N SER A 127 12.31 2.19 23.69
CA SER A 127 12.15 1.93 25.12
C SER A 127 10.78 2.44 25.57
N ASP A 128 10.08 1.65 26.38
CA ASP A 128 8.80 2.06 26.95
C ASP A 128 8.95 3.31 27.83
N GLY A 129 7.90 4.15 27.87
CA GLY A 129 7.85 5.35 28.72
C GLY A 129 8.48 6.62 28.14
N ARG A 130 9.20 6.53 27.01
CA ARG A 130 9.74 7.69 26.28
C ARG A 130 8.78 8.14 25.18
N ASP A 131 8.66 9.46 24.99
CA ASP A 131 7.89 10.03 23.89
C ASP A 131 8.74 10.07 22.61
N TYR A 132 8.25 9.43 21.53
CA TYR A 132 8.98 9.32 20.25
C TYR A 132 8.38 10.21 19.16
N PRO A 133 9.20 10.83 18.30
CA PRO A 133 8.69 11.39 17.05
C PRO A 133 8.07 10.27 16.21
N ALA A 134 7.07 10.60 15.40
CA ALA A 134 6.39 9.64 14.54
C ALA A 134 6.18 10.17 13.13
N LEU A 135 6.39 9.31 12.15
CA LEU A 135 6.03 9.51 10.76
C LEU A 135 4.93 8.51 10.41
N VAL A 136 3.74 9.02 10.05
CA VAL A 136 2.61 8.20 9.57
C VAL A 136 2.48 8.38 8.06
N VAL A 137 2.67 7.31 7.29
CA VAL A 137 2.69 7.34 5.81
C VAL A 137 1.49 6.64 5.19
N PHE A 138 0.74 7.36 4.36
CA PHE A 138 -0.42 6.82 3.66
C PHE A 138 -0.03 6.35 2.24
N HIS A 139 -0.47 5.14 1.89
CA HIS A 139 -0.25 4.57 0.57
C HIS A 139 -1.03 5.32 -0.53
N ALA A 140 -0.60 5.18 -1.79
CA ALA A 140 -1.32 5.69 -2.95
C ALA A 140 -2.61 4.89 -3.24
N ARG A 141 -3.37 5.30 -4.26
CA ARG A 141 -4.47 4.48 -4.77
C ARG A 141 -3.89 3.20 -5.38
N TYR A 142 -4.54 2.06 -5.15
CA TYR A 142 -3.90 0.75 -5.33
C TYR A 142 -2.67 0.61 -4.41
N GLY A 143 -2.86 0.94 -3.13
CA GLY A 143 -1.84 0.71 -2.13
C GLY A 143 -1.70 -0.78 -1.88
N GLU A 144 -0.51 -1.29 -2.16
CA GLU A 144 -0.06 -2.62 -1.78
C GLU A 144 0.02 -2.73 -0.24
N ARG A 145 0.36 -3.91 0.28
CA ARG A 145 0.55 -4.10 1.71
C ARG A 145 1.58 -3.12 2.29
N PRO A 146 1.43 -2.69 3.56
CA PRO A 146 2.30 -1.70 4.18
C PRO A 146 3.80 -2.02 4.10
N GLU A 147 4.17 -3.30 4.17
CA GLU A 147 5.56 -3.76 4.09
C GLU A 147 6.21 -3.40 2.74
N ILE A 148 5.40 -3.27 1.69
CA ILE A 148 5.83 -2.93 0.33
C ILE A 148 5.65 -1.42 0.11
N SER A 149 4.45 -0.89 0.39
CA SER A 149 4.13 0.50 0.07
C SER A 149 4.89 1.51 0.93
N ALA A 150 5.41 1.10 2.09
CA ALA A 150 6.19 1.96 2.97
C ALA A 150 7.70 1.67 2.94
N GLU A 151 8.17 0.83 2.00
CA GLU A 151 9.57 0.39 1.95
C GLU A 151 10.57 1.56 1.89
N GLU A 152 10.27 2.56 1.07
CA GLU A 152 11.12 3.77 0.89
C GLU A 152 11.22 4.61 2.16
N TRP A 153 10.29 4.45 3.09
CA TRP A 153 10.21 5.20 4.35
C TRP A 153 10.88 4.45 5.51
N LEU A 154 11.18 3.16 5.36
CA LEU A 154 11.80 2.32 6.40
C LEU A 154 13.07 2.94 7.02
N PRO A 155 13.96 3.61 6.27
CA PRO A 155 15.16 4.22 6.85
C PRO A 155 14.90 5.23 7.97
N VAL A 156 13.70 5.81 8.07
CA VAL A 156 13.36 6.78 9.14
C VAL A 156 13.46 6.17 10.54
N ALA A 157 13.29 4.84 10.68
CA ALA A 157 13.42 4.17 11.97
C ALA A 157 14.84 4.33 12.56
N SER A 158 15.85 4.46 11.71
CA SER A 158 17.24 4.70 12.14
C SER A 158 17.47 6.10 12.74
N THR A 159 16.53 7.04 12.58
CA THR A 159 16.64 8.41 13.10
C THR A 159 16.00 8.58 14.47
N GLY A 160 15.60 7.48 15.15
CA GLY A 160 14.86 7.56 16.41
C GLY A 160 13.38 7.89 16.24
N THR A 161 12.81 7.68 15.04
CA THR A 161 11.41 7.97 14.70
C THR A 161 10.60 6.68 14.52
N ILE A 162 9.40 6.63 15.10
CA ILE A 162 8.44 5.56 14.81
C ILE A 162 7.88 5.76 13.41
N LEU A 163 7.96 4.74 12.56
CA LEU A 163 7.26 4.70 11.28
C LEU A 163 5.96 3.92 11.44
N ALA A 164 4.86 4.50 11.01
CA ALA A 164 3.56 3.86 10.95
C ALA A 164 2.99 3.94 9.53
N ALA A 165 2.54 2.82 9.00
CA ALA A 165 1.98 2.72 7.65
C ALA A 165 0.62 2.01 7.72
N PRO A 166 -0.50 2.75 7.78
CA PRO A 166 -1.82 2.14 7.72
C PRO A 166 -2.15 1.64 6.31
N TRP A 167 -2.83 0.51 6.26
CA TRP A 167 -3.48 -0.02 5.06
C TRP A 167 -4.99 0.19 5.19
N SER A 168 -5.58 0.95 4.26
CA SER A 168 -7.00 1.30 4.35
C SER A 168 -7.88 0.05 4.37
N SER A 169 -9.03 0.17 5.01
CA SER A 169 -10.12 -0.78 4.93
C SER A 169 -10.79 -0.81 3.55
N GLN A 170 -10.60 0.19 2.69
CA GLN A 170 -11.30 0.29 1.41
C GLN A 170 -10.67 -0.63 0.36
N MET A 171 -11.40 -1.68 0.00
CA MET A 171 -10.97 -2.66 -0.99
C MET A 171 -10.98 -2.04 -2.38
N TYR A 172 -9.81 -2.00 -3.03
CA TYR A 172 -9.68 -1.51 -4.41
C TYR A 172 -9.39 -2.64 -5.40
N ALA A 173 -8.59 -3.61 -4.99
CA ALA A 173 -8.23 -4.83 -5.71
C ALA A 173 -8.16 -6.00 -4.71
N SER A 174 -7.89 -7.21 -5.19
CA SER A 174 -7.66 -8.38 -4.31
C SER A 174 -6.52 -8.13 -3.30
N ASP A 175 -5.49 -7.43 -3.73
CA ASP A 175 -4.25 -7.11 -3.01
C ASP A 175 -3.98 -5.61 -2.88
N GLY A 176 -4.97 -4.77 -3.22
CA GLY A 176 -4.84 -3.31 -3.24
C GLY A 176 -5.92 -2.61 -2.43
N ARG A 177 -5.55 -1.48 -1.82
CA ARG A 177 -6.48 -0.59 -1.10
C ARG A 177 -6.50 0.81 -1.68
N CYS A 178 -7.53 1.58 -1.37
CA CYS A 178 -7.65 3.00 -1.76
C CYS A 178 -8.11 3.85 -0.58
N TRP A 179 -8.27 5.15 -0.83
CA TRP A 179 -8.81 6.15 0.09
C TRP A 179 -9.97 6.92 -0.58
N ASP A 180 -10.74 6.24 -1.45
CA ASP A 180 -11.72 6.85 -2.35
C ASP A 180 -12.93 7.47 -1.61
N ASP A 181 -13.38 6.86 -0.51
CA ASP A 181 -14.42 7.36 0.39
C ASP A 181 -13.78 8.17 1.53
N PRO A 182 -13.98 9.50 1.58
CA PRO A 182 -13.36 10.35 2.60
C PRO A 182 -13.81 10.04 4.04
N GLU A 183 -15.05 9.61 4.25
CA GLU A 183 -15.56 9.31 5.60
C GLU A 183 -14.93 8.03 6.15
N VAL A 184 -14.75 7.03 5.29
CA VAL A 184 -14.04 5.81 5.66
C VAL A 184 -12.55 6.09 5.86
N SER A 185 -11.94 6.90 4.98
CA SER A 185 -10.55 7.34 5.14
C SER A 185 -10.31 8.01 6.50
N GLU A 186 -11.19 8.92 6.93
CA GLU A 186 -11.10 9.54 8.25
C GLU A 186 -11.23 8.56 9.40
N ARG A 187 -12.12 7.57 9.27
CA ARG A 187 -12.29 6.51 10.27
C ARG A 187 -11.03 5.67 10.41
N ASP A 188 -10.44 5.27 9.28
CA ASP A 188 -9.19 4.49 9.25
C ASP A 188 -8.01 5.29 9.82
N VAL A 189 -7.93 6.60 9.52
CA VAL A 189 -6.92 7.50 10.10
C VAL A 189 -7.09 7.58 11.62
N LYS A 190 -8.32 7.80 12.13
CA LYS A 190 -8.58 7.83 13.57
C LYS A 190 -8.23 6.50 14.24
N TRP A 191 -8.68 5.39 13.65
CA TRP A 191 -8.34 4.05 14.11
C TRP A 191 -6.82 3.86 14.19
N THR A 192 -6.06 4.34 13.20
CA THR A 192 -4.59 4.28 13.19
C THR A 192 -4.00 4.96 14.41
N PHE A 193 -4.44 6.19 14.71
CA PHE A 193 -3.95 6.93 15.87
C PHE A 193 -4.37 6.32 17.21
N GLU A 194 -5.57 5.73 17.29
CA GLU A 194 -5.99 4.95 18.45
C GLU A 194 -5.08 3.73 18.66
N GLN A 195 -4.76 2.97 17.61
CA GLN A 195 -3.86 1.83 17.70
C GLN A 195 -2.43 2.23 18.10
N LEU A 196 -1.94 3.36 17.55
CA LEU A 196 -0.62 3.87 17.92
C LEU A 196 -0.59 4.34 19.38
N GLY A 197 -1.54 5.16 19.81
CA GLY A 197 -1.60 5.70 21.17
C GLY A 197 -1.84 4.62 22.25
N ALA A 198 -2.49 3.51 21.90
CA ALA A 198 -2.67 2.37 22.80
C ALA A 198 -1.36 1.60 23.07
N ARG A 199 -0.34 1.74 22.21
CA ARG A 199 0.92 0.99 22.31
C ARG A 199 2.16 1.85 22.52
N TYR A 200 2.15 3.06 22.00
CA TYR A 200 3.34 3.92 21.92
C TYR A 200 3.04 5.30 22.47
N ARG A 201 4.03 5.87 23.15
CA ARG A 201 3.99 7.28 23.55
C ARG A 201 4.56 8.12 22.42
N LEU A 202 3.69 8.86 21.75
CA LEU A 202 4.07 9.73 20.63
C LEU A 202 4.33 11.15 21.13
N ASN A 203 5.35 11.82 20.59
CA ASN A 203 5.57 13.24 20.80
C ASN A 203 4.68 14.03 19.81
N PRO A 204 3.63 14.74 20.29
CA PRO A 204 2.68 15.43 19.43
C PRO A 204 3.33 16.60 18.65
N GLU A 205 4.40 17.21 19.18
CA GLU A 205 5.14 18.28 18.50
C GLU A 205 6.01 17.76 17.35
N ARG A 206 6.19 16.44 17.26
CA ARG A 206 7.04 15.78 16.25
C ARG A 206 6.29 14.65 15.55
N LEU A 207 5.02 14.92 15.22
CA LEU A 207 4.19 14.08 14.40
C LEU A 207 4.17 14.60 12.95
N VAL A 208 4.58 13.75 12.01
CA VAL A 208 4.60 14.03 10.58
C VAL A 208 3.63 13.11 9.87
N LEU A 209 2.81 13.67 8.99
CA LEU A 209 1.97 12.91 8.06
C LEU A 209 2.63 12.93 6.68
N GLY A 210 2.77 11.75 6.08
CA GLY A 210 3.35 11.57 4.76
C GLY A 210 2.46 10.73 3.85
N GLY A 211 2.79 10.69 2.57
CA GLY A 211 2.17 9.76 1.65
C GLY A 211 2.46 10.08 0.18
N PHE A 212 2.14 9.11 -0.68
CA PHE A 212 2.32 9.22 -2.12
C PHE A 212 0.96 9.33 -2.84
N SER A 213 0.85 10.18 -3.86
CA SER A 213 -0.36 10.36 -4.67
C SER A 213 -1.63 10.58 -3.81
N GLN A 214 -2.61 9.67 -3.85
CA GLN A 214 -3.81 9.72 -3.00
C GLN A 214 -3.49 9.77 -1.50
N GLY A 215 -2.45 9.08 -1.05
CA GLY A 215 -1.99 9.14 0.34
C GLY A 215 -1.36 10.50 0.70
N GLY A 216 -0.69 11.15 -0.25
CA GLY A 216 -0.20 12.53 -0.08
C GLY A 216 -1.33 13.55 0.00
N ALA A 217 -2.39 13.36 -0.79
CA ALA A 217 -3.60 14.17 -0.66
C ALA A 217 -4.28 13.95 0.70
N LEU A 218 -4.35 12.69 1.18
CA LEU A 218 -4.93 12.35 2.47
C LEU A 218 -4.12 12.92 3.65
N SER A 219 -2.78 12.98 3.55
CA SER A 219 -1.93 13.57 4.59
C SER A 219 -2.20 15.07 4.75
N ILE A 220 -2.29 15.81 3.64
CA ILE A 220 -2.66 17.23 3.62
C ILE A 220 -4.07 17.41 4.20
N TYR A 221 -5.04 16.64 3.69
CA TYR A 221 -6.43 16.71 4.13
C TYR A 221 -6.57 16.48 5.64
N SER A 222 -5.93 15.44 6.16
CA SER A 222 -6.00 15.06 7.57
C SER A 222 -5.41 16.12 8.50
N ALA A 223 -4.31 16.77 8.07
CA ALA A 223 -3.71 17.89 8.80
C ALA A 223 -4.63 19.12 8.81
N LEU A 224 -5.20 19.50 7.67
CA LEU A 224 -6.07 20.69 7.57
C LEU A 224 -7.40 20.52 8.32
N LYS A 225 -7.98 19.32 8.26
CA LYS A 225 -9.24 19.01 8.95
C LYS A 225 -9.05 18.68 10.43
N ARG A 226 -7.80 18.53 10.90
CA ARG A 226 -7.48 18.07 12.26
C ARG A 226 -8.17 16.74 12.60
N VAL A 227 -8.10 15.80 11.65
CA VAL A 227 -8.69 14.45 11.82
C VAL A 227 -8.00 13.72 12.97
N VAL A 228 -6.71 13.98 13.15
CA VAL A 228 -5.91 13.56 14.29
C VAL A 228 -6.27 14.46 15.46
N ALA A 229 -7.00 13.94 16.44
CA ALA A 229 -7.27 14.68 17.66
C ALA A 229 -5.94 15.01 18.36
N GLU A 230 -5.84 16.24 18.85
CA GLU A 230 -4.76 16.68 19.75
C GLU A 230 -4.59 15.63 20.85
N GLY A 231 -3.35 15.23 21.11
CA GLY A 231 -3.01 14.16 22.05
C GLY A 231 -3.80 14.32 23.35
N GLY A 232 -4.43 13.24 23.80
CA GLY A 232 -5.42 13.23 24.87
C GLY A 232 -5.07 14.14 26.04
N ASP A 233 -5.79 15.25 26.14
CA ASP A 233 -5.82 16.07 27.34
C ASP A 233 -6.66 15.36 28.39
N ASN A 234 -6.04 14.40 29.08
CA ASN A 234 -6.65 13.77 30.23
C ASN A 234 -6.20 14.44 31.54
N HIS A 235 -5.47 15.57 31.53
CA HIS A 235 -4.93 16.18 32.76
C HIS A 235 -4.62 17.69 32.75
N ARG A 236 -5.30 18.58 31.99
CA ARG A 236 -5.23 20.03 32.26
C ARG A 236 -6.60 20.69 32.47
N ARG A 237 -6.90 20.94 33.75
CA ARG A 237 -7.83 21.99 34.16
C ARG A 237 -7.24 23.36 33.80
N GLU A 238 -8.11 24.18 33.20
CA GLU A 238 -8.16 25.65 33.21
C GLU A 238 -6.84 26.44 33.08
N GLY A 239 -6.71 27.12 31.93
CA GLY A 239 -6.01 28.39 31.80
C GLY A 239 -4.60 28.29 31.21
N SER A 240 -4.46 28.58 29.92
CA SER A 240 -3.49 29.58 29.39
C SER A 240 -3.48 29.53 27.87
N LEU A 241 -3.29 30.72 27.28
CA LEU A 241 -3.24 30.99 25.84
C LEU A 241 -1.95 30.44 25.20
N LEU A 242 -2.09 30.02 23.93
CA LEU A 242 -1.07 29.81 22.89
C LEU A 242 -0.18 28.53 23.00
N SER A 243 -0.60 27.46 22.32
CA SER A 243 0.32 26.69 21.45
C SER A 243 -0.38 26.40 20.12
N GLN A 244 0.28 26.72 19.02
CA GLN A 244 -0.17 26.36 17.67
C GLN A 244 0.48 25.03 17.33
N ASP A 245 -0.20 23.92 17.58
CA ASP A 245 0.35 22.59 17.30
C ASP A 245 0.03 22.20 15.84
N ARG A 246 1.08 22.00 15.04
CA ARG A 246 1.00 21.69 13.61
C ARG A 246 1.61 20.32 13.36
N ALA A 247 0.79 19.38 12.84
CA ALA A 247 1.35 18.25 12.11
C ALA A 247 2.04 18.79 10.84
N THR A 248 3.29 18.37 10.61
CA THR A 248 4.01 18.73 9.38
C THR A 248 3.65 17.73 8.30
N VAL A 249 3.43 18.20 7.07
CA VAL A 249 3.05 17.36 5.93
C VAL A 249 4.23 17.22 4.97
N CYS A 250 4.56 15.98 4.60
CA CYS A 250 5.51 15.67 3.53
C CYS A 250 4.77 14.95 2.40
N VAL A 251 4.91 15.43 1.17
CA VAL A 251 4.38 14.75 -0.02
C VAL A 251 5.57 14.30 -0.84
N ASP A 252 5.62 13.01 -1.17
CA ASP A 252 6.60 12.53 -2.12
C ASP A 252 6.09 12.74 -3.55
N GLY A 253 6.86 13.47 -4.33
CA GLY A 253 6.65 13.70 -5.75
C GLY A 253 7.55 12.76 -6.52
N GLY A 254 7.16 11.49 -6.60
CA GLY A 254 7.86 10.52 -7.44
C GLY A 254 7.80 10.94 -8.91
N GLU A 255 8.84 11.62 -9.40
CA GLU A 255 9.18 11.66 -10.82
C GLU A 255 9.86 10.33 -11.17
N GLY A 256 9.05 9.29 -11.36
CA GLY A 256 9.46 8.02 -11.96
C GLY A 256 9.00 8.00 -13.41
N SER A 257 9.97 8.08 -14.33
CA SER A 257 9.80 8.04 -15.79
C SER A 257 9.64 6.61 -16.30
#